data_AF-A0A7K4YIW4-F1
#
_entry.id   AF-A0A7K4YIW4-F1
#
_cell.length_a   1.000
_cell.length_b   1.000
_cell.length_c   1.000
_cell.angle_alpha   90.00
_cell.angle_beta   90.00
_cell.angle_gamma   90.00
#
_symmetry.space_group_name_H-M   'P 1'
#
loop_
_entity.id
_entity.type
_entity.pdbx_description
1 polymer ?
#
loop_
_entity_poly.entity_id
_entity_poly.type
_entity_poly.pdbx_seq_one_letter_code
_entity_poly.pdbx_strand_id
1 'polypeptide(L)'
;GSLEIFAGLGLVLGPPLGGFLYQSFGYEVPFITLGCVVLVLVPVNMCLLPKYDSIPGKDSFWKLILLPKVLVLCFTIFSLSACLGFLDPTMSLFILKKFKLSAGYVSLVFLGLALSYSLSSPLLGLLSDRLPYLRKWMLVSGGLMTALCFFMLGPAPVLHIESQLWMFVLVLVLIGFSLGMCAIPVFPEALQCAYENGFEEGLSLLGLVSGLFSAMWSLGAFTGPTLGGFLNEKLGFEWASAIQGGWALLSGLATGIFYITETTRRSSSSSLQNPPGNNEERTRLVGSET
;
A
#
# COMPACT_ATOMS: atom_id res chain seq x y z
N GLY A 1 3.73 10.44 -2.95
CA GLY A 1 3.86 10.77 -4.39
C GLY A 1 5.31 10.81 -4.78
N SER A 2 5.97 11.97 -4.70
CA SER A 2 7.41 12.08 -4.98
C SER A 2 8.28 11.20 -4.08
N LEU A 3 7.95 11.10 -2.78
CA LEU A 3 8.68 10.23 -1.83
C LEU A 3 8.63 8.75 -2.26
N GLU A 4 7.46 8.25 -2.66
CA GLU A 4 7.24 6.87 -3.10
C GLU A 4 7.91 6.57 -4.43
N ILE A 5 8.11 7.58 -5.29
CA ILE A 5 8.93 7.42 -6.51
C ILE A 5 10.38 7.18 -6.12
N PHE A 6 10.94 7.97 -5.21
CA PHE A 6 12.32 7.75 -4.74
C PHE A 6 12.47 6.40 -4.02
N ALA A 7 11.47 6.00 -3.24
CA ALA A 7 11.44 4.67 -2.62
C ALA A 7 11.37 3.54 -3.67
N GLY A 8 10.49 3.69 -4.68
CA GLY A 8 10.37 2.75 -5.80
C GLY A 8 11.64 2.66 -6.63
N LEU A 9 12.25 3.80 -6.96
CA LEU A 9 13.54 3.88 -7.67
C LEU A 9 14.66 3.22 -6.86
N GLY A 10 14.69 3.40 -5.54
CA GLY A 10 15.63 2.71 -4.66
C GLY A 10 15.47 1.18 -4.72
N LEU A 11 14.24 0.69 -4.69
CA LEU A 11 13.92 -0.74 -4.85
C LEU A 11 14.27 -1.29 -6.24
N VAL A 12 14.10 -0.50 -7.30
CA VAL A 12 14.41 -0.89 -8.68
C VAL A 12 15.91 -0.89 -8.95
N LEU A 13 16.62 0.17 -8.54
CA LEU A 13 18.04 0.37 -8.85
C LEU A 13 18.96 -0.34 -7.86
N GLY A 14 18.49 -0.62 -6.63
CA GLY A 14 19.26 -1.28 -5.58
C GLY A 14 19.84 -2.63 -6.00
N PRO A 15 19.01 -3.61 -6.43
CA PRO A 15 19.50 -4.94 -6.79
C PRO A 15 20.47 -4.96 -7.99
N PRO A 16 20.22 -4.24 -9.11
CA PRO A 16 21.18 -4.16 -10.21
C PRO A 16 22.52 -3.52 -9.82
N LEU A 17 22.49 -2.39 -9.10
CA LEU A 17 23.72 -1.71 -8.66
C LEU A 17 24.50 -2.56 -7.66
N GLY A 18 23.81 -3.15 -6.68
CA GLY A 18 24.41 -4.06 -5.70
C GLY A 18 24.98 -5.32 -6.34
N GLY A 19 24.27 -5.91 -7.30
CA GLY A 19 24.73 -7.07 -8.06
C GLY A 19 25.95 -6.78 -8.93
N PHE A 20 25.99 -5.62 -9.59
CA PHE A 20 27.14 -5.17 -10.37
C PHE A 20 28.40 -4.96 -9.50
N LEU A 21 28.23 -4.30 -8.34
CA LEU A 21 29.30 -4.11 -7.36
C LEU A 21 29.81 -5.45 -6.81
N TYR A 22 28.90 -6.37 -6.51
CA TYR A 22 29.22 -7.72 -6.03
C TYR A 22 30.04 -8.52 -7.05
N GLN A 23 29.61 -8.52 -8.32
CA GLN A 23 30.29 -9.27 -9.38
C GLN A 23 31.67 -8.69 -9.74
N SER A 24 31.82 -7.37 -9.67
CA SER A 24 33.05 -6.69 -10.09
C SER A 24 34.12 -6.68 -9.00
N PHE A 25 33.73 -6.56 -7.73
CA PHE A 25 34.68 -6.30 -6.63
C PHE A 25 34.51 -7.25 -5.43
N GLY A 26 33.62 -8.25 -5.53
CA GLY A 26 33.42 -9.24 -4.47
C GLY A 26 32.38 -8.83 -3.43
N TYR A 27 32.22 -9.69 -2.41
CA TYR A 27 31.13 -9.62 -1.44
C TYR A 27 31.13 -8.37 -0.55
N GLU A 28 32.28 -7.86 -0.16
CA GLU A 28 32.38 -6.79 0.85
C GLU A 28 32.04 -5.39 0.29
N VAL A 29 32.28 -5.15 -1.00
CA VAL A 29 32.21 -3.81 -1.61
C VAL A 29 30.81 -3.20 -1.66
N PRO A 30 29.72 -3.93 -1.97
CA PRO A 30 28.36 -3.40 -1.89
C PRO A 30 28.03 -2.81 -0.52
N PHE A 31 28.47 -3.47 0.56
CA PHE A 31 28.19 -3.05 1.94
C PHE A 31 29.00 -1.80 2.33
N ILE A 32 30.30 -1.77 1.99
CA ILE A 32 31.15 -0.60 2.23
C ILE A 32 30.60 0.62 1.48
N THR A 33 30.22 0.43 0.21
CA THR A 33 29.67 1.51 -0.62
C THR A 33 28.37 2.07 -0.03
N LEU A 34 27.44 1.20 0.36
CA LEU A 34 26.20 1.59 1.04
C LEU A 34 26.49 2.34 2.35
N GLY A 35 27.42 1.84 3.17
CA GLY A 35 27.81 2.48 4.43
C GLY A 35 28.39 3.87 4.22
N CYS A 36 29.29 4.04 3.24
CA CYS A 36 29.85 5.35 2.89
C CYS A 36 28.79 6.34 2.40
N VAL A 37 27.87 5.90 1.54
CA VAL A 37 26.76 6.74 1.06
C VAL A 37 25.88 7.21 2.22
N VAL A 38 25.53 6.32 3.14
CA VAL A 38 24.74 6.68 4.33
C VAL A 38 25.50 7.67 5.22
N LEU A 39 26.80 7.46 5.44
CA LEU A 39 27.64 8.37 6.24
C LEU A 39 27.74 9.77 5.63
N VAL A 40 27.79 9.88 4.30
CA VAL A 40 27.80 11.18 3.61
C VAL A 40 26.42 11.86 3.65
N LEU A 41 25.33 11.09 3.65
CA LEU A 41 23.98 11.64 3.76
C LEU A 41 23.70 12.27 5.13
N VAL A 42 24.37 11.83 6.21
CA VAL A 42 24.19 12.40 7.56
C VAL A 42 24.53 13.90 7.62
N PRO A 43 25.75 14.38 7.26
CA PRO A 43 26.07 15.80 7.29
C PRO A 43 25.26 16.60 6.28
N VAL A 44 24.93 16.02 5.12
CA VAL A 44 24.06 16.64 4.11
C VAL A 44 22.68 16.93 4.69
N ASN A 45 22.07 15.95 5.36
CA ASN A 45 20.79 16.12 6.04
C ASN A 45 20.87 17.13 7.18
N MET A 46 21.96 17.15 7.96
CA MET A 46 22.16 18.15 9.02
C MET A 46 22.27 19.59 8.48
N CYS A 47 22.83 19.77 7.28
CA CYS A 47 22.95 21.09 6.66
C CYS A 47 21.64 21.54 5.98
N LEU A 48 20.87 20.60 5.42
CA LEU A 48 19.64 20.88 4.67
C LEU A 48 18.39 20.98 5.54
N LEU A 49 18.29 20.19 6.64
CA LEU A 49 17.08 20.19 7.44
C LEU A 49 16.95 21.51 8.24
N PRO A 50 15.84 22.25 8.07
CA PRO A 50 15.55 23.37 8.94
C PRO A 50 15.35 22.89 10.37
N LYS A 51 15.90 23.63 11.34
CA LYS A 51 15.62 23.39 12.76
C LYS A 51 14.14 23.68 13.01
N TYR A 52 13.40 22.65 13.35
CA TYR A 52 12.00 22.76 13.76
C TYR A 52 11.91 22.63 15.26
N ASP A 53 11.34 23.64 15.92
CA ASP A 53 10.99 23.51 17.34
C ASP A 53 9.81 22.55 17.44
N SER A 54 10.07 21.36 17.97
CA SER A 54 9.03 20.38 18.24
C SER A 54 8.17 20.88 19.40
N ILE A 55 6.99 21.42 19.10
CA ILE A 55 5.97 21.66 20.12
C ILE A 55 5.51 20.27 20.58
N PRO A 56 5.63 19.92 21.88
CA PRO A 56 5.20 18.61 22.37
C PRO A 56 3.71 18.43 22.07
N GLY A 57 3.39 17.55 21.13
CA GLY A 57 2.01 17.23 20.79
C GLY A 57 1.33 16.60 21.99
N LYS A 58 0.22 17.21 22.45
CA LYS A 58 -0.68 16.60 23.44
C LYS A 58 -1.55 15.48 22.84
N ASP A 59 -1.36 15.20 21.56
CA ASP A 59 -2.16 14.26 20.79
C ASP A 59 -1.93 12.83 21.26
N SER A 60 -3.03 12.16 21.61
CA SER A 60 -2.98 10.83 22.19
C SER A 60 -2.95 9.77 21.09
N PHE A 61 -1.84 9.02 21.01
CA PHE A 61 -1.67 7.88 20.08
C PHE A 61 -2.83 6.87 20.17
N TRP A 62 -3.33 6.63 21.38
CA TRP A 62 -4.48 5.74 21.61
C TRP A 62 -5.76 6.25 20.97
N LYS A 63 -6.01 7.57 20.99
CA LYS A 63 -7.19 8.14 20.31
C LYS A 63 -7.12 7.90 18.81
N LEU A 64 -5.94 8.01 18.21
CA LEU A 64 -5.74 7.78 16.77
C LEU A 64 -6.02 6.32 16.39
N ILE A 65 -5.49 5.37 17.17
CA ILE A 65 -5.69 3.94 16.92
C ILE A 65 -7.14 3.51 17.16
N LEU A 66 -7.88 4.18 18.05
CA LEU A 66 -9.27 3.83 18.35
C LEU A 66 -10.24 4.29 17.25
N LEU A 67 -9.79 5.12 16.31
CA LEU A 67 -10.62 5.55 15.20
C LEU A 67 -10.89 4.35 14.27
N PRO A 68 -12.17 4.01 14.02
CA PRO A 68 -12.52 2.82 13.24
C PRO A 68 -11.98 2.89 11.81
N LYS A 69 -11.92 4.08 11.21
CA LYS A 69 -11.32 4.30 9.90
C LYS A 69 -9.81 4.04 9.90
N VAL A 70 -9.09 4.47 10.94
CA VAL A 70 -7.65 4.21 11.08
C VAL A 70 -7.37 2.73 11.27
N LEU A 71 -8.20 2.01 12.03
CA LEU A 71 -8.08 0.55 12.19
C LEU A 71 -8.23 -0.20 10.87
N VAL A 72 -9.23 0.17 10.06
CA VAL A 72 -9.43 -0.42 8.73
C VAL A 72 -8.21 -0.15 7.84
N LEU A 73 -7.70 1.08 7.81
CA LEU A 73 -6.50 1.43 7.05
C LEU A 73 -5.25 0.67 7.54
N CYS A 74 -5.09 0.50 8.85
CA CYS A 74 -4.02 -0.31 9.44
C CYS A 74 -4.12 -1.77 9.00
N PHE A 75 -5.33 -2.34 8.97
CA PHE A 75 -5.56 -3.68 8.47
C PHE A 75 -5.21 -3.81 6.99
N THR A 76 -5.54 -2.81 6.17
CA THR A 76 -5.17 -2.78 4.76
C THR A 76 -3.65 -2.73 4.58
N ILE A 77 -2.93 -1.90 5.35
CA ILE A 77 -1.45 -1.82 5.29
C ILE A 77 -0.81 -3.13 5.71
N PHE A 78 -1.30 -3.73 6.80
CA PHE A 78 -0.82 -5.02 7.28
C PHE A 78 -0.98 -6.09 6.20
N SER A 79 -2.15 -6.17 5.58
CA SER A 79 -2.44 -7.08 4.46
C SER A 79 -1.52 -6.82 3.26
N LEU A 80 -1.33 -5.55 2.90
CA LEU A 80 -0.48 -5.13 1.79
C LEU A 80 0.98 -5.55 1.99
N SER A 81 1.52 -5.29 3.18
CA SER A 81 2.89 -5.65 3.54
C SER A 81 3.05 -7.17 3.65
N ALA A 82 2.06 -7.88 4.21
CA ALA A 82 2.07 -9.34 4.26
C ALA A 82 2.09 -9.96 2.86
N CYS A 83 1.32 -9.41 1.91
CA CYS A 83 1.35 -9.83 0.50
C CYS A 83 2.71 -9.62 -0.14
N LEU A 84 3.33 -8.44 0.05
CA LEU A 84 4.69 -8.19 -0.45
C LEU A 84 5.71 -9.14 0.17
N GLY A 85 5.73 -9.24 1.50
CA GLY A 85 6.66 -10.11 2.21
C GLY A 85 6.45 -11.60 1.93
N PHE A 86 5.24 -12.03 1.57
CA PHE A 86 4.97 -13.38 1.09
C PHE A 86 5.66 -13.67 -0.24
N LEU A 87 5.65 -12.71 -1.17
CA LEU A 87 6.20 -12.88 -2.53
C LEU A 87 7.72 -13.13 -2.50
N ASP A 88 8.45 -12.43 -1.63
CA ASP A 88 9.92 -12.52 -1.54
C ASP A 88 10.47 -13.97 -1.49
N PRO A 89 10.09 -14.82 -0.51
CA PRO A 89 10.57 -16.19 -0.45
C PRO A 89 9.84 -17.12 -1.42
N THR A 90 8.53 -16.96 -1.62
CA THR A 90 7.74 -17.94 -2.37
C THR A 90 7.99 -17.88 -3.87
N MET A 91 8.10 -16.68 -4.43
CA MET A 91 8.43 -16.46 -5.83
C MET A 91 9.81 -16.98 -6.16
N SER A 92 10.79 -16.67 -5.30
CA SER A 92 12.17 -17.15 -5.43
C SER A 92 12.22 -18.68 -5.42
N LEU A 93 11.52 -19.32 -4.49
CA LEU A 93 11.40 -20.79 -4.41
C LEU A 93 10.71 -21.39 -5.64
N PHE A 94 9.64 -20.76 -6.13
CA PHE A 94 8.88 -21.24 -7.29
C PHE A 94 9.72 -21.17 -8.58
N ILE A 95 10.40 -20.05 -8.83
CA ILE A 95 11.27 -19.87 -10.01
C ILE A 95 12.44 -20.86 -9.97
N LEU A 96 13.07 -21.04 -8.81
CA LEU A 96 14.20 -21.95 -8.65
C LEU A 96 13.78 -23.42 -8.89
N LYS A 97 12.66 -23.86 -8.29
CA LYS A 97 12.19 -25.25 -8.40
C LYS A 97 11.60 -25.57 -9.78
N LYS A 98 10.79 -24.67 -10.36
CA LYS A 98 10.03 -24.94 -11.60
C LYS A 98 10.83 -24.60 -12.85
N PHE A 99 11.57 -23.49 -12.85
CA PHE A 99 12.27 -22.99 -14.05
C PHE A 99 13.79 -23.20 -14.00
N LYS A 100 14.36 -23.62 -12.86
CA LYS A 100 15.82 -23.83 -12.67
C LYS A 100 16.67 -22.63 -13.12
N LEU A 101 16.12 -21.42 -13.03
CA LEU A 101 16.77 -20.19 -13.48
C LEU A 101 17.77 -19.68 -12.44
N SER A 102 18.83 -19.03 -12.91
CA SER A 102 19.85 -18.36 -12.07
C SER A 102 19.25 -17.17 -11.30
N ALA A 103 19.84 -16.84 -10.15
CA ALA A 103 19.41 -15.76 -9.25
C ALA A 103 19.23 -14.40 -9.93
N GLY A 104 19.97 -14.13 -11.02
CA GLY A 104 19.81 -12.91 -11.81
C GLY A 104 18.39 -12.74 -12.39
N TYR A 105 17.77 -13.80 -12.89
CA TYR A 105 16.42 -13.73 -13.46
C TYR A 105 15.34 -13.49 -12.40
N VAL A 106 15.52 -14.03 -11.18
CA VAL A 106 14.61 -13.78 -10.05
C VAL A 106 14.56 -12.29 -9.75
N SER A 107 15.73 -11.65 -9.63
CA SER A 107 15.81 -10.20 -9.40
C SER A 107 15.18 -9.37 -10.54
N LEU A 108 15.27 -9.85 -11.78
CA LEU A 108 14.69 -9.21 -12.96
C LEU A 108 13.15 -9.26 -12.95
N VAL A 109 12.59 -10.35 -12.41
CA VAL A 109 11.13 -10.50 -12.19
C VAL A 109 10.65 -9.58 -11.07
N PHE A 110 11.36 -9.50 -9.94
CA PHE A 110 11.07 -8.53 -8.86
C PHE A 110 11.19 -7.08 -9.34
N LEU A 111 12.14 -6.81 -10.23
CA LEU A 111 12.31 -5.50 -10.86
C LEU A 111 11.08 -5.10 -11.68
N GLY A 112 10.38 -6.06 -12.31
CA GLY A 112 9.10 -5.80 -12.98
C GLY A 112 8.00 -5.30 -12.04
N LEU A 113 7.89 -5.91 -10.85
CA LEU A 113 6.96 -5.47 -9.79
C LEU A 113 7.34 -4.09 -9.24
N ALA A 114 8.63 -3.86 -8.96
CA ALA A 114 9.12 -2.59 -8.44
C ALA A 114 8.96 -1.45 -9.47
N LEU A 115 9.20 -1.73 -10.77
CA LEU A 115 8.98 -0.78 -11.85
C LEU A 115 7.51 -0.43 -12.01
N SER A 116 6.60 -1.42 -11.99
CA SER A 116 5.17 -1.13 -12.15
C SER A 116 4.61 -0.34 -10.97
N TYR A 117 5.07 -0.62 -9.75
CA TYR A 117 4.80 0.21 -8.58
C TYR A 117 5.36 1.63 -8.74
N SER A 118 6.62 1.77 -9.16
CA SER A 118 7.27 3.07 -9.33
C SER A 118 6.62 3.93 -10.43
N LEU A 119 6.18 3.33 -11.55
CA LEU A 119 5.48 4.03 -12.63
C LEU A 119 4.04 4.39 -12.26
N SER A 120 3.36 3.52 -11.50
CA SER A 120 1.98 3.78 -11.07
C SER A 120 1.91 4.84 -9.96
N SER A 121 2.94 4.96 -9.13
CA SER A 121 3.05 5.93 -8.04
C SER A 121 2.77 7.40 -8.42
N PRO A 122 3.42 8.00 -9.45
CA PRO A 122 3.13 9.38 -9.84
C PRO A 122 1.72 9.53 -10.44
N LEU A 123 1.29 8.57 -11.27
CA LEU A 123 0.00 8.63 -11.96
C LEU A 123 -1.15 8.61 -10.95
N LEU A 124 -1.10 7.66 -10.02
CA LEU A 124 -2.09 7.46 -8.98
C LEU A 124 -1.96 8.50 -7.86
N GLY A 125 -0.76 9.02 -7.61
CA GLY A 125 -0.52 10.15 -6.71
C GLY A 125 -1.19 11.42 -7.22
N LEU A 126 -0.96 11.79 -8.48
CA LEU A 126 -1.61 12.95 -9.10
C LEU A 126 -3.13 12.77 -9.14
N LEU A 127 -3.61 11.57 -9.43
CA LEU A 127 -5.04 11.26 -9.44
C LEU A 127 -5.66 11.39 -8.04
N SER A 128 -4.98 10.86 -7.02
CA SER A 128 -5.38 10.95 -5.61
C SER A 128 -5.42 12.41 -5.12
N ASP A 129 -4.48 13.24 -5.55
CA ASP A 129 -4.42 14.65 -5.15
C ASP A 129 -5.47 15.51 -5.85
N ARG A 130 -5.77 15.22 -7.13
CA ARG A 130 -6.76 15.98 -7.91
C ARG A 130 -8.20 15.60 -7.59
N LEU A 131 -8.46 14.34 -7.26
CA LEU A 131 -9.82 13.79 -7.09
C LEU A 131 -9.92 13.03 -5.76
N PRO A 132 -10.10 13.74 -4.62
CA PRO A 132 -10.12 13.12 -3.29
C PRO A 132 -11.26 12.10 -3.11
N TYR A 133 -12.36 12.24 -3.85
CA TYR A 133 -13.46 11.27 -3.82
C TYR A 133 -13.07 9.90 -4.44
N LEU A 134 -12.06 9.85 -5.32
CA LEU A 134 -11.59 8.60 -5.91
C LEU A 134 -10.70 7.79 -4.96
N ARG A 135 -10.10 8.42 -3.94
CA ARG A 135 -9.17 7.75 -2.99
C ARG A 135 -9.79 6.49 -2.37
N LYS A 136 -11.06 6.60 -1.96
CA LYS A 136 -11.84 5.50 -1.37
C LYS A 136 -12.01 4.35 -2.36
N TRP A 137 -12.38 4.65 -3.60
CA TRP A 137 -12.59 3.65 -4.64
C TRP A 137 -11.29 3.04 -5.15
N MET A 138 -10.19 3.80 -5.19
CA MET A 138 -8.85 3.30 -5.51
C MET A 138 -8.38 2.28 -4.49
N LEU A 139 -8.61 2.53 -3.20
CA LEU A 139 -8.22 1.60 -2.14
C LEU A 139 -9.00 0.27 -2.21
N VAL A 140 -10.31 0.33 -2.45
CA VAL A 140 -11.17 -0.86 -2.58
C VAL A 140 -10.83 -1.65 -3.84
N SER A 141 -10.72 -0.98 -4.99
CA SER A 141 -10.39 -1.63 -6.26
C SER A 141 -8.98 -2.22 -6.26
N GLY A 142 -8.00 -1.54 -5.65
CA GLY A 142 -6.64 -2.07 -5.46
C GLY A 142 -6.62 -3.34 -4.60
N GLY A 143 -7.39 -3.38 -3.52
CA GLY A 143 -7.49 -4.57 -2.66
C GLY A 143 -8.12 -5.77 -3.38
N LEU A 144 -9.21 -5.55 -4.11
CA LEU A 144 -9.86 -6.59 -4.92
C LEU A 144 -8.96 -7.08 -6.07
N MET A 145 -8.26 -6.15 -6.75
CA MET A 145 -7.31 -6.47 -7.81
C MET A 145 -6.15 -7.32 -7.26
N THR A 146 -5.62 -6.96 -6.09
CA THR A 146 -4.55 -7.72 -5.42
C THR A 146 -5.02 -9.14 -5.14
N ALA A 147 -6.22 -9.31 -4.57
CA ALA A 147 -6.79 -10.63 -4.32
C ALA A 147 -6.92 -11.48 -5.60
N LEU A 148 -7.47 -10.89 -6.67
CA LEU A 148 -7.60 -11.55 -7.96
C LEU A 148 -6.24 -11.98 -8.52
N CYS A 149 -5.23 -11.11 -8.43
CA CYS A 149 -3.89 -11.42 -8.90
C CYS A 149 -3.24 -12.56 -8.11
N PHE A 150 -3.38 -12.60 -6.78
CA PHE A 150 -2.86 -13.71 -5.98
C PHE A 150 -3.56 -15.05 -6.28
N PHE A 151 -4.86 -15.03 -6.57
CA PHE A 151 -5.59 -16.21 -7.06
C PHE A 151 -5.15 -16.65 -8.46
N MET A 152 -4.73 -15.73 -9.32
CA MET A 152 -4.16 -16.06 -10.63
C MET A 152 -2.70 -16.50 -10.54
N LEU A 153 -1.96 -16.01 -9.54
CA LEU A 153 -0.53 -16.28 -9.35
C LEU A 153 -0.27 -17.74 -8.97
N GLY A 154 -1.03 -18.25 -8.01
CA GLY A 154 -1.10 -19.68 -7.75
C GLY A 154 -2.28 -20.22 -8.54
N PRO A 155 -2.09 -20.83 -9.74
CA PRO A 155 -3.21 -21.48 -10.42
C PRO A 155 -3.78 -22.47 -9.41
N ALA A 156 -5.00 -22.19 -8.93
CA ALA A 156 -5.67 -23.13 -8.06
C ALA A 156 -5.62 -24.49 -8.78
N PRO A 157 -5.43 -25.62 -8.09
CA PRO A 157 -5.40 -26.96 -8.69
C PRO A 157 -6.65 -27.32 -9.53
N VAL A 158 -7.62 -26.40 -9.61
CA VAL A 158 -8.83 -26.39 -10.42
C VAL A 158 -8.61 -25.87 -11.85
N LEU A 159 -7.66 -24.96 -12.09
CA LEU A 159 -7.33 -24.41 -13.42
C LEU A 159 -6.03 -25.03 -13.92
N HIS A 160 -6.14 -26.11 -14.71
CA HIS A 160 -5.04 -26.80 -15.39
C HIS A 160 -4.38 -25.91 -16.49
N ILE A 161 -3.85 -24.75 -16.14
CA ILE A 161 -3.11 -23.87 -17.05
C ILE A 161 -1.62 -24.07 -16.77
N GLU A 162 -0.86 -24.50 -17.78
CA GLU A 162 0.60 -24.53 -17.69
C GLU A 162 1.13 -23.11 -17.42
N SER A 163 1.71 -22.86 -16.24
CA SER A 163 2.27 -21.54 -15.92
C SER A 163 3.41 -21.20 -16.87
N GLN A 164 3.14 -20.37 -17.88
CA GLN A 164 4.16 -19.74 -18.70
C GLN A 164 4.74 -18.54 -17.94
N LEU A 165 6.05 -18.34 -18.07
CA LEU A 165 6.80 -17.31 -17.35
C LEU A 165 6.29 -15.89 -17.67
N TRP A 166 5.83 -15.63 -18.89
CA TRP A 166 5.24 -14.35 -19.31
C TRP A 166 3.94 -14.01 -18.58
N MET A 167 3.04 -14.98 -18.36
CA MET A 167 1.79 -14.75 -17.61
C MET A 167 2.09 -14.40 -16.16
N PHE A 168 3.07 -15.08 -15.57
CA PHE A 168 3.51 -14.83 -14.20
C PHE A 168 4.10 -13.43 -14.02
N VAL A 169 4.94 -12.98 -14.96
CA VAL A 169 5.46 -11.60 -14.97
C VAL A 169 4.33 -10.59 -15.13
N LEU A 170 3.34 -10.86 -16.00
CA LEU A 170 2.19 -9.98 -16.20
C LEU A 170 1.37 -9.85 -14.91
N VAL A 171 1.07 -10.96 -14.22
CA VAL A 171 0.38 -10.93 -12.92
C VAL A 171 1.18 -10.15 -11.89
N LEU A 172 2.50 -10.25 -11.88
CA LEU A 172 3.35 -9.46 -10.98
C LEU A 172 3.31 -7.96 -11.24
N VAL A 173 3.32 -7.58 -12.52
CA VAL A 173 3.18 -6.18 -12.93
C VAL A 173 1.83 -5.64 -12.46
N LEU A 174 0.76 -6.42 -12.59
CA LEU A 174 -0.57 -6.08 -12.07
C LEU A 174 -0.59 -5.96 -10.53
N ILE A 175 0.11 -6.85 -9.81
CA ILE A 175 0.27 -6.75 -8.35
C ILE A 175 0.99 -5.45 -7.98
N GLY A 176 2.08 -5.08 -8.65
CA GLY A 176 2.78 -3.82 -8.39
C GLY A 176 1.91 -2.59 -8.67
N PHE A 177 1.04 -2.65 -9.68
CA PHE A 177 0.05 -1.59 -9.94
C PHE A 177 -1.02 -1.52 -8.85
N SER A 178 -1.56 -2.65 -8.41
CA SER A 178 -2.57 -2.69 -7.34
C SER A 178 -2.02 -2.24 -5.99
N LEU A 179 -0.75 -2.57 -5.71
CA LEU A 179 0.01 -2.05 -4.57
C LEU A 179 0.09 -0.52 -4.58
N GLY A 180 0.34 0.08 -5.74
CA GLY A 180 0.30 1.54 -5.91
C GLY A 180 -1.08 2.12 -5.57
N MET A 181 -2.15 1.50 -6.10
CA MET A 181 -3.52 1.94 -5.84
C MET A 181 -3.91 1.89 -4.37
N CYS A 182 -3.37 0.96 -3.58
CA CYS A 182 -3.61 0.89 -2.14
C CYS A 182 -2.67 1.80 -1.33
N ALA A 183 -1.35 1.74 -1.56
CA ALA A 183 -0.37 2.41 -0.71
C ALA A 183 -0.51 3.94 -0.71
N ILE A 184 -0.79 4.52 -1.88
CA ILE A 184 -0.80 5.97 -2.09
C ILE A 184 -1.94 6.69 -1.36
N PRO A 185 -3.21 6.27 -1.48
CA PRO A 185 -4.32 6.98 -0.81
C PRO A 185 -4.40 6.70 0.70
N VAL A 186 -3.79 5.62 1.20
CA VAL A 186 -3.96 5.21 2.61
C VAL A 186 -3.37 6.23 3.60
N PHE A 187 -2.20 6.79 3.31
CA PHE A 187 -1.57 7.81 4.14
C PHE A 187 -2.37 9.13 4.22
N PRO A 188 -2.76 9.77 3.11
CA PRO A 188 -3.57 10.97 3.16
C PRO A 188 -4.98 10.71 3.73
N GLU A 189 -5.58 9.54 3.53
CA GLU A 189 -6.87 9.18 4.14
C GLU A 189 -6.79 9.06 5.67
N ALA A 190 -5.69 8.53 6.21
CA ALA A 190 -5.47 8.47 7.66
C ALA A 190 -5.23 9.86 8.26
N LEU A 191 -4.43 10.70 7.59
CA LEU A 191 -4.23 12.09 8.00
C LEU A 191 -5.55 12.87 7.99
N GLN A 192 -6.32 12.77 6.91
CA GLN A 192 -7.63 13.42 6.81
C GLN A 192 -8.60 12.93 7.89
N CYS A 193 -8.58 11.62 8.20
CA CYS A 193 -9.38 11.08 9.30
C CYS A 193 -8.97 11.67 10.65
N ALA A 194 -7.69 11.84 10.91
CA ALA A 194 -7.21 12.45 12.14
C ALA A 194 -7.66 13.92 12.24
N TYR A 195 -7.55 14.68 11.15
CA TYR A 195 -8.03 16.07 11.10
C TYR A 195 -9.53 16.19 11.36
N GLU A 196 -10.36 15.35 10.74
CA GLU A 196 -11.81 15.33 10.96
C GLU A 196 -12.19 15.01 12.42
N ASN A 197 -11.29 14.40 13.20
CA ASN A 197 -11.50 14.05 14.61
C ASN A 197 -10.80 15.00 15.59
N GLY A 198 -10.35 16.18 15.12
CA GLY A 198 -9.86 17.28 15.97
C GLY A 198 -8.39 17.20 16.36
N PHE A 199 -7.55 16.46 15.62
CA PHE A 199 -6.10 16.50 15.77
C PHE A 199 -5.53 17.77 15.11
N GLU A 200 -4.53 18.40 15.73
CA GLU A 200 -3.89 19.61 15.18
C GLU A 200 -2.98 19.27 13.99
N GLU A 201 -2.97 20.16 12.98
CA GLU A 201 -2.02 20.11 11.87
C GLU A 201 -0.60 20.36 12.37
N GLY A 202 0.23 19.33 12.29
CA GLY A 202 1.62 19.43 12.74
C GLY A 202 2.46 18.19 12.49
N LEU A 203 3.76 18.36 12.65
CA LEU A 203 4.76 17.28 12.57
C LEU A 203 4.48 16.14 13.56
N SER A 204 3.89 16.45 14.71
CA SER A 204 3.50 15.47 15.73
C SER A 204 2.48 14.46 15.19
N LEU A 205 1.42 14.93 14.51
CA LEU A 205 0.43 14.04 13.89
C LEU A 205 1.04 13.23 12.75
N LEU A 206 1.84 13.89 11.89
CA LEU A 206 2.53 13.22 10.79
C LEU A 206 3.39 12.07 11.32
N GLY A 207 4.15 12.31 12.39
CA GLY A 207 4.98 11.32 13.08
C GLY A 207 4.17 10.19 13.71
N LEU A 208 3.01 10.49 14.32
CA LEU A 208 2.11 9.48 14.89
C LEU A 208 1.54 8.54 13.81
N VAL A 209 1.03 9.10 12.70
CA VAL A 209 0.47 8.31 11.59
C VAL A 209 1.56 7.51 10.89
N SER A 210 2.72 8.14 10.58
CA SER A 210 3.83 7.45 9.95
C SER A 210 4.41 6.34 10.83
N GLY A 211 4.50 6.58 12.15
CA GLY A 211 4.96 5.59 13.13
C GLY A 211 4.01 4.40 13.20
N LEU A 212 2.70 4.65 13.28
CA LEU A 212 1.67 3.61 13.29
C LEU A 212 1.72 2.77 12.00
N PHE A 213 1.83 3.43 10.84
CA PHE A 213 1.89 2.76 9.55
C PHE A 213 3.16 1.93 9.40
N SER A 214 4.30 2.46 9.84
CA SER A 214 5.58 1.73 9.82
C SER A 214 5.55 0.51 10.73
N ALA A 215 4.88 0.61 11.89
CA ALA A 215 4.68 -0.52 12.80
C ALA A 215 3.82 -1.62 12.14
N MET A 216 2.69 -1.24 11.52
CA MET A 216 1.82 -2.20 10.82
C MET A 216 2.50 -2.80 9.59
N TRP A 217 3.26 -2.00 8.85
CA TRP A 217 4.07 -2.47 7.73
C TRP A 217 5.11 -3.50 8.20
N SER A 218 5.84 -3.19 9.27
CA SER A 218 6.84 -4.12 9.83
C SER A 218 6.21 -5.41 10.32
N LEU A 219 5.02 -5.32 10.95
CA LEU A 219 4.27 -6.50 11.39
C LEU A 219 3.85 -7.39 10.21
N GLY A 220 3.38 -6.78 9.11
CA GLY A 220 3.08 -7.49 7.87
C GLY A 220 4.32 -8.11 7.21
N ALA A 221 5.44 -7.39 7.19
CA ALA A 221 6.70 -7.85 6.61
C ALA A 221 7.33 -8.99 7.42
N PHE A 222 7.01 -9.10 8.71
CA PHE A 222 7.38 -10.24 9.55
C PHE A 222 6.45 -11.44 9.32
N THR A 223 5.12 -11.22 9.31
CA THR A 223 4.14 -12.31 9.19
C THR A 223 4.10 -12.90 7.78
N GLY A 224 4.20 -12.07 6.75
CA GLY A 224 4.14 -12.46 5.33
C GLY A 224 5.11 -13.59 4.95
N PRO A 225 6.44 -13.40 5.07
CA PRO A 225 7.42 -14.43 4.71
C PRO A 225 7.40 -15.60 5.69
N THR A 226 7.10 -15.37 6.97
CA THR A 226 7.04 -16.43 8.00
C THR A 226 5.91 -17.41 7.71
N LEU A 227 4.68 -16.90 7.51
CA LEU A 227 3.54 -17.74 7.15
C LEU A 227 3.68 -18.26 5.72
N GLY A 228 4.18 -17.42 4.79
CA GLY A 228 4.33 -17.78 3.38
C GLY A 228 5.32 -18.90 3.14
N GLY A 229 6.47 -18.86 3.79
CA GLY A 229 7.47 -19.93 3.74
C GLY A 229 6.93 -21.24 4.30
N PHE A 230 6.30 -21.18 5.48
CA PHE A 230 5.70 -22.36 6.13
C PHE A 230 4.57 -22.99 5.29
N LEU A 231 3.64 -22.17 4.79
CA LEU A 231 2.54 -22.62 3.94
C LEU A 231 3.05 -23.22 2.62
N ASN A 232 4.07 -22.60 2.01
CA ASN A 232 4.66 -23.07 0.77
C ASN A 232 5.39 -24.41 0.95
N GLU A 233 6.00 -24.66 2.11
CA GLU A 233 6.64 -25.94 2.41
C GLU A 233 5.62 -27.08 2.62
N LYS A 234 4.49 -26.80 3.29
CA LYS A 234 3.49 -27.81 3.65
C LYS A 234 2.43 -28.08 2.57
N LEU A 235 1.92 -27.02 1.95
CA LEU A 235 0.76 -27.06 1.05
C LEU A 235 1.14 -26.75 -0.41
N GLY A 236 2.39 -26.33 -0.65
CA GLY A 236 2.85 -25.87 -1.95
C GLY A 236 2.45 -24.43 -2.27
N PHE A 237 3.03 -23.91 -3.36
CA PHE A 237 2.91 -22.51 -3.76
C PHE A 237 1.47 -22.11 -4.12
N GLU A 238 0.71 -23.01 -4.73
CA GLU A 238 -0.66 -22.75 -5.21
C GLU A 238 -1.62 -22.48 -4.05
N TRP A 239 -1.65 -23.37 -3.06
CA TRP A 239 -2.49 -23.20 -1.87
C TRP A 239 -2.03 -22.03 -1.00
N ALA A 240 -0.71 -21.82 -0.87
CA ALA A 240 -0.17 -20.68 -0.14
C ALA A 240 -0.61 -19.34 -0.77
N SER A 241 -0.57 -19.25 -2.10
CA SER A 241 -1.01 -18.06 -2.84
C SER A 241 -2.53 -17.85 -2.76
N ALA A 242 -3.33 -18.92 -2.79
CA ALA A 242 -4.77 -18.85 -2.64
C ALA A 242 -5.19 -18.38 -1.23
N ILE A 243 -4.54 -18.88 -0.17
CA ILE A 243 -4.78 -18.43 1.21
C ILE A 243 -4.43 -16.94 1.35
N GLN A 244 -3.29 -16.52 0.79
CA GLN A 244 -2.88 -15.13 0.81
C GLN A 244 -3.83 -14.23 0.00
N GLY A 245 -4.30 -14.69 -1.16
CA GLY A 245 -5.32 -14.00 -1.96
C GLY A 245 -6.65 -13.87 -1.22
N GLY A 246 -7.06 -14.89 -0.47
CA GLY A 246 -8.24 -14.84 0.42
C GLY A 246 -8.09 -13.80 1.54
N TRP A 247 -6.91 -13.69 2.15
CA TRP A 247 -6.60 -12.65 3.14
C TRP A 247 -6.69 -11.24 2.54
N ALA A 248 -6.10 -11.05 1.36
CA ALA A 248 -6.19 -9.79 0.62
C ALA A 248 -7.65 -9.46 0.27
N LEU A 249 -8.45 -10.45 -0.14
CA LEU A 249 -9.87 -10.27 -0.45
C LEU A 249 -10.67 -9.80 0.76
N LEU A 250 -10.46 -10.45 1.92
CA LEU A 250 -11.10 -10.07 3.18
C LEU A 250 -10.75 -8.62 3.55
N SER A 251 -9.49 -8.21 3.39
CA SER A 251 -9.08 -6.82 3.65
C SER A 251 -9.71 -5.82 2.67
N GLY A 252 -9.79 -6.15 1.38
CA GLY A 252 -10.46 -5.33 0.38
C GLY A 252 -11.96 -5.18 0.63
N LEU A 253 -12.63 -6.29 0.98
CA LEU A 253 -14.06 -6.30 1.31
C LEU A 253 -14.36 -5.54 2.61
N ALA A 254 -13.58 -5.74 3.67
CA ALA A 254 -13.73 -5.00 4.92
C ALA A 254 -13.62 -3.48 4.70
N THR A 255 -12.64 -3.08 3.89
CA THR A 255 -12.44 -1.68 3.51
C THR A 255 -13.63 -1.16 2.68
N GLY A 256 -14.11 -1.94 1.71
CA GLY A 256 -15.28 -1.61 0.89
C GLY A 256 -16.56 -1.45 1.71
N ILE A 257 -16.87 -2.42 2.59
CA ILE A 257 -18.04 -2.38 3.46
C ILE A 257 -17.99 -1.17 4.39
N PHE A 258 -16.81 -0.87 4.94
CA PHE A 258 -16.63 0.30 5.81
C PHE A 258 -16.92 1.61 5.06
N TYR A 259 -16.36 1.80 3.87
CA TYR A 259 -16.60 3.01 3.09
C TYR A 259 -18.02 3.12 2.54
N ILE A 260 -18.66 2.01 2.17
CA ILE A 260 -20.07 2.00 1.78
C ILE A 260 -20.94 2.41 2.97
N THR A 261 -20.68 1.85 4.15
CA THR A 261 -21.42 2.18 5.38
C THR A 261 -21.21 3.64 5.79
N GLU A 262 -19.99 4.15 5.69
CA GLU A 262 -19.67 5.57 5.93
C GLU A 262 -20.46 6.48 4.96
N THR A 263 -20.50 6.13 3.68
CA THR A 263 -21.19 6.90 2.65
C THR A 263 -22.71 6.90 2.87
N THR A 264 -23.30 5.74 3.17
CA THR A 264 -24.72 5.61 3.50
C THR A 264 -25.09 6.37 4.77
N ARG A 265 -24.25 6.32 5.81
CA ARG A 265 -24.48 7.03 7.07
C ARG A 265 -24.39 8.55 6.90
N ARG A 266 -23.42 9.05 6.12
CA ARG A 266 -23.32 10.48 5.78
C ARG A 266 -24.54 10.94 4.97
N SER A 267 -25.00 10.15 3.99
CA SER A 267 -26.21 10.43 3.20
C SER A 267 -27.48 10.49 4.05
N SER A 268 -27.62 9.57 5.02
CA SER A 268 -28.76 9.54 5.95
C SER A 268 -28.72 10.70 6.96
N SER A 269 -27.55 11.08 7.43
CA SER A 269 -27.38 12.25 8.30
C SER A 269 -27.70 13.55 7.56
N SER A 270 -27.31 13.68 6.27
CA SER A 270 -27.67 14.84 5.45
C SER A 270 -29.15 14.91 5.11
N SER A 271 -29.83 13.76 4.95
CA SER A 271 -31.29 13.75 4.73
C SER A 271 -32.08 14.11 5.99
N LEU A 272 -31.54 13.83 7.18
CA LEU A 272 -32.14 14.21 8.47
C LEU A 272 -31.95 15.70 8.80
N GLN A 273 -30.97 16.37 8.20
CA GLN A 273 -30.62 17.77 8.50
C GLN A 273 -31.28 18.78 7.54
N ASN A 274 -31.98 18.31 6.49
CA ASN A 274 -32.87 19.11 5.67
C ASN A 274 -34.32 18.92 6.15
N PRO A 275 -34.91 19.83 6.96
CA PRO A 275 -36.33 19.78 7.22
C PRO A 275 -37.12 20.00 5.92
N PRO A 276 -38.34 19.45 5.77
CA PRO A 276 -39.19 19.67 4.61
C PRO A 276 -39.79 21.10 4.67
N GLY A 277 -38.96 22.11 4.41
CA GLY A 277 -39.32 23.51 4.61
C GLY A 277 -39.11 24.41 3.38
N ASN A 278 -38.77 23.86 2.21
CA ASN A 278 -38.46 24.69 1.03
C ASN A 278 -39.52 24.66 -0.08
N ASN A 279 -40.72 24.12 0.18
CA ASN A 279 -41.84 24.20 -0.75
C ASN A 279 -42.85 25.32 -0.40
N GLU A 280 -42.76 25.95 0.78
CA GLU A 280 -43.65 27.08 1.12
C GLU A 280 -43.10 28.44 0.68
N GLU A 281 -41.78 28.63 0.60
CA GLU A 281 -41.19 29.88 0.09
C GLU A 281 -41.41 30.07 -1.42
N ARG A 282 -41.52 28.98 -2.18
CA ARG A 282 -41.77 29.04 -3.62
C ARG A 282 -43.21 29.46 -3.97
N THR A 283 -44.17 29.24 -3.06
CA THR A 283 -45.57 29.59 -3.28
C THR A 283 -45.87 31.04 -2.87
N ARG A 284 -45.12 31.62 -1.92
CA ARG A 284 -45.29 33.03 -1.52
C ARG A 284 -44.74 34.04 -2.52
N LEU A 285 -43.76 33.64 -3.34
CA LEU A 285 -43.20 34.51 -4.39
C LEU A 285 -44.02 34.52 -5.69
N VAL A 286 -44.91 33.54 -5.90
CA VAL A 286 -45.78 33.47 -7.09
C VAL A 286 -47.16 34.07 -6.82
N GLY A 287 -47.57 34.21 -5.55
CA GLY A 287 -48.85 34.82 -5.16
C GLY A 287 -48.87 36.35 -5.06
N SER A 288 -47.75 37.04 -5.34
CA SER A 288 -47.67 38.51 -5.28
C SER A 288 -47.59 39.17 -6.65
N GLU A 289 -47.79 38.42 -7.74
CA GLU A 289 -47.85 38.94 -9.12
C GLU A 289 -49.20 38.57 -9.78
N THR A 290 -50.32 38.96 -9.17
CA THR A 290 -51.63 39.18 -9.82
C THR A 290 -52.46 40.11 -8.96
#